data_AF-A0A6B2LCR7-F1
#
_entry.id   AF-A0A6B2LCR7-F1
#
_cell.length_a   1.000
_cell.length_b   1.000
_cell.length_c   1.000
_cell.angle_alpha   90.00
_cell.angle_beta   90.00
_cell.angle_gamma   90.00
#
_symmetry.space_group_name_H-M   'P 1'
#
loop_
_entity.id
_entity.type
_entity.pdbx_description
1 polymer ?
#
loop_
_entity_poly.entity_id
_entity_poly.type
_entity_poly.pdbx_seq_one_letter_code
_entity_poly.pdbx_strand_id
1 'polypeptide(L)'
;MSVSIGILRPNTVKFAGDQFKYQEDREEMRISFFSWLYFFASIAGLAGYIGMSYIQQHVSFPLGIGIPALFMFLVTVALKASSRNFVKLPPPNQSIKELVLQNCSCGEAQKDLEINAAAPRKGIKKVLVFLSFMLIFWCEYGQLGSILFTQSLVLNLKLFSFHIPSTISYLFNIIAIVILIPLFQKVLYPFLQQLKIDFSLLDRVAVGLLLSTLAMFYSGCIEVYRLTLVRDGRVVNQFVGGRWVEAADLSVFVQAPAFFLIGAGEVLACVTAMEYG
;
A
#
# COMPACT_ATOMS: atom_id res chain seq x y z
N MET A 1 -2.40 -6.81 -13.57
CA MET A 1 -1.35 -6.30 -12.67
C MET A 1 -1.42 -6.88 -11.25
N SER A 2 -2.61 -7.18 -10.71
CA SER A 2 -2.81 -7.60 -9.30
C SER A 2 -2.09 -8.89 -8.89
N VAL A 3 -2.19 -9.96 -9.68
CA VAL A 3 -1.57 -11.27 -9.36
C VAL A 3 -0.04 -11.18 -9.36
N SER A 4 0.52 -10.47 -10.35
CA SER A 4 1.97 -10.34 -10.52
C SER A 4 2.63 -9.59 -9.36
N ILE A 5 2.01 -8.50 -8.87
CA ILE A 5 2.55 -7.71 -7.76
C ILE A 5 2.49 -8.49 -6.43
N GLY A 6 1.39 -9.22 -6.20
CA GLY A 6 1.20 -10.04 -5.00
C GLY A 6 2.20 -11.19 -4.88
N ILE A 7 2.63 -11.77 -6.01
CA ILE A 7 3.66 -12.83 -6.03
C ILE A 7 5.06 -12.23 -5.96
N LEU A 8 5.33 -11.13 -6.68
CA LEU A 8 6.67 -10.60 -6.83
C LEU A 8 7.19 -9.97 -5.52
N ARG A 9 6.42 -9.09 -4.87
CA ARG A 9 6.88 -8.33 -3.69
C ARG A 9 7.45 -9.19 -2.55
N PRO A 10 6.73 -10.19 -2.01
CA PRO A 10 7.25 -10.98 -0.90
C PRO A 10 8.45 -11.85 -1.31
N ASN A 11 8.45 -12.35 -2.55
CA ASN A 11 9.52 -13.20 -3.04
C ASN A 11 10.79 -12.42 -3.40
N THR A 12 10.67 -11.19 -3.90
CA THR A 12 11.82 -10.36 -4.28
C THR A 12 12.61 -9.90 -3.05
N VAL A 13 11.94 -9.43 -1.99
CA VAL A 13 12.63 -9.00 -0.77
C VAL A 13 13.31 -10.19 -0.09
N LYS A 14 12.62 -11.32 -0.01
CA LYS A 14 13.19 -12.57 0.50
C LYS A 14 14.40 -13.02 -0.30
N PHE A 15 14.28 -13.06 -1.62
CA PHE A 15 15.37 -13.43 -2.53
C PHE A 15 16.58 -12.48 -2.42
N ALA A 16 16.34 -11.18 -2.29
CA ALA A 16 17.39 -10.18 -2.10
C ALA A 16 18.11 -10.36 -0.75
N GLY A 17 17.37 -10.60 0.33
CA GLY A 17 17.95 -10.89 1.65
C GLY A 17 18.74 -12.20 1.69
N ASP A 18 18.27 -13.22 0.98
CA ASP A 18 18.92 -14.53 0.86
C ASP A 18 20.30 -14.44 0.16
N GLN A 19 20.60 -13.38 -0.61
CA GLN A 19 21.93 -13.17 -1.18
C GLN A 19 23.01 -12.83 -0.14
N PHE A 20 22.61 -12.37 1.06
CA PHE A 20 23.52 -11.92 2.12
C PHE A 20 23.62 -12.89 3.31
N LYS A 21 22.99 -14.07 3.23
CA LYS A 21 22.69 -14.94 4.39
C LYS A 21 23.86 -15.78 4.94
N TYR A 22 25.06 -15.70 4.35
CA TYR A 22 26.20 -16.58 4.68
C TYR A 22 27.48 -15.86 5.13
N GLN A 23 27.43 -14.58 5.51
CA GLN A 23 28.59 -13.85 6.03
C GLN A 23 28.22 -13.00 7.25
N GLU A 24 28.77 -13.37 8.41
CA GLU A 24 28.55 -12.76 9.74
C GLU A 24 29.02 -11.28 9.79
N ASP A 25 30.02 -10.90 8.98
CA ASP A 25 30.61 -9.55 8.93
C ASP A 25 29.89 -8.53 8.02
N ARG A 26 28.68 -8.81 7.53
CA ARG A 26 28.02 -8.01 6.46
C ARG A 26 26.62 -7.49 6.78
N GLU A 27 26.18 -7.51 8.04
CA GLU A 27 24.85 -6.99 8.42
C GLU A 27 24.66 -5.50 8.06
N GLU A 28 25.69 -4.67 8.24
CA GLU A 28 25.65 -3.25 7.87
C GLU A 28 25.46 -3.04 6.37
N MET A 29 26.09 -3.90 5.54
CA MET A 29 25.97 -3.85 4.09
C MET A 29 24.57 -4.22 3.62
N ARG A 30 23.94 -5.20 4.28
CA ARG A 30 22.54 -5.60 4.04
C ARG A 30 21.59 -4.45 4.36
N ILE A 31 21.77 -3.79 5.52
CA ILE A 31 20.95 -2.64 5.94
C ILE A 31 21.12 -1.49 4.95
N SER A 32 22.36 -1.12 4.61
CA SER A 32 22.66 -0.06 3.64
C SER A 32 22.05 -0.34 2.25
N PHE A 33 22.15 -1.58 1.76
CA PHE A 33 21.53 -1.99 0.51
C PHE A 33 20.01 -1.79 0.53
N PHE A 34 19.32 -2.23 1.59
CA PHE A 34 17.88 -2.04 1.71
C PHE A 34 17.51 -0.56 1.84
N SER A 35 18.28 0.26 2.56
CA SER A 35 18.06 1.71 2.64
C SER A 35 18.17 2.40 1.28
N TRP A 36 19.21 2.08 0.49
CA TRP A 36 19.35 2.60 -0.87
C TRP A 36 18.27 2.11 -1.82
N LEU A 37 17.88 0.83 -1.72
CA LEU A 37 16.78 0.25 -2.50
C LEU A 37 15.46 1.00 -2.23
N TYR A 38 15.16 1.30 -0.97
CA TYR A 38 13.99 2.10 -0.60
C TYR A 38 14.07 3.52 -1.17
N PHE A 39 15.21 4.20 -1.03
CA PHE A 39 15.41 5.54 -1.56
C PHE A 39 15.17 5.63 -3.07
N PHE A 40 15.76 4.71 -3.85
CA PHE A 40 15.56 4.66 -5.30
C PHE A 40 14.14 4.27 -5.68
N ALA A 41 13.51 3.35 -4.95
CA ALA A 41 12.10 2.99 -5.19
C ALA A 41 11.16 4.18 -4.97
N SER A 42 11.41 5.01 -3.96
CA SER A 42 10.63 6.22 -3.70
C SER A 42 10.80 7.28 -4.80
N ILE A 43 12.02 7.52 -5.27
CA ILE A 43 12.29 8.44 -6.39
C ILE A 43 11.64 7.92 -7.68
N ALA A 44 11.81 6.63 -7.98
CA ALA A 44 11.21 6.00 -9.16
C ALA A 44 9.68 6.03 -9.09
N GLY A 45 9.09 5.86 -7.91
CA GLY A 45 7.65 6.00 -7.69
C GLY A 45 7.17 7.41 -7.99
N LEU A 46 7.82 8.44 -7.46
CA LEU A 46 7.45 9.85 -7.69
C LEU A 46 7.59 10.23 -9.17
N ALA A 47 8.76 9.94 -9.77
CA ALA A 47 9.01 10.22 -11.18
C ALA A 47 8.07 9.41 -12.09
N GLY A 48 7.78 8.17 -11.72
CA GLY A 48 6.81 7.31 -12.40
C GLY A 48 5.41 7.91 -12.36
N TYR A 49 4.88 8.29 -11.19
CA TYR A 49 3.54 8.86 -11.11
C TYR A 49 3.40 10.19 -11.87
N ILE A 50 4.37 11.10 -11.73
CA ILE A 50 4.34 12.41 -12.39
C ILE A 50 4.53 12.24 -13.91
N GLY A 51 5.57 11.51 -14.32
CA GLY A 51 5.91 11.32 -15.73
C GLY A 51 4.87 10.50 -16.49
N MET A 52 4.36 9.42 -15.90
CA MET A 52 3.36 8.56 -16.55
C MET A 52 2.02 9.27 -16.69
N SER A 53 1.57 10.01 -15.67
CA SER A 53 0.31 10.75 -15.77
C SER A 53 0.38 11.86 -16.82
N TYR A 54 1.52 12.55 -16.95
CA TYR A 54 1.74 13.52 -18.02
C TYR A 54 1.69 12.88 -19.41
N ILE A 55 2.38 11.75 -19.63
CA ILE A 55 2.39 11.04 -20.92
C ILE A 55 0.98 10.55 -21.30
N GLN A 56 0.24 9.99 -20.34
CA GLN A 56 -1.11 9.49 -20.56
C GLN A 56 -2.11 10.61 -20.90
N GLN A 57 -1.94 11.80 -20.31
CA GLN A 57 -2.88 12.92 -20.47
C GLN A 57 -2.55 13.85 -21.64
N HIS A 58 -1.26 14.06 -21.97
CA HIS A 58 -0.83 15.05 -22.96
C HIS A 58 -0.22 14.45 -24.24
N VAL A 59 0.34 13.24 -24.19
CA VAL A 59 1.06 12.66 -25.35
C VAL A 59 0.21 11.59 -26.02
N SER A 60 0.02 10.44 -25.37
CA SER A 60 -0.93 9.43 -25.81
C SER A 60 -1.12 8.34 -24.76
N PHE A 61 -2.35 7.84 -24.67
CA PHE A 61 -2.70 6.76 -23.75
C PHE A 61 -1.95 5.43 -24.04
N PRO A 62 -1.80 4.97 -25.30
CA PRO A 62 -1.07 3.74 -25.58
C PRO A 62 0.41 3.79 -25.21
N LEU A 63 1.09 4.93 -25.40
CA LEU A 63 2.49 5.08 -24.98
C LEU A 63 2.63 5.00 -23.45
N GLY A 64 1.67 5.56 -22.72
CA GLY A 64 1.59 5.46 -21.26
C GLY A 64 1.36 4.04 -20.73
N ILE A 65 0.99 3.07 -21.56
CA ILE A 65 0.94 1.64 -21.18
C ILE A 65 2.14 0.89 -21.76
N GLY A 66 2.58 1.26 -22.96
CA GLY A 66 3.70 0.63 -23.66
C GLY A 66 5.04 0.79 -22.97
N ILE A 67 5.34 1.97 -22.41
CA ILE A 67 6.63 2.24 -21.77
C ILE A 67 6.85 1.31 -20.55
N PRO A 68 5.95 1.21 -19.55
CA PRO A 68 6.11 0.27 -18.45
C PRO A 68 6.15 -1.19 -18.89
N ALA A 69 5.38 -1.56 -19.92
CA ALA A 69 5.38 -2.93 -20.45
C ALA A 69 6.75 -3.29 -21.04
N LEU A 70 7.37 -2.39 -21.78
CA LEU A 70 8.72 -2.55 -22.32
C LEU A 70 9.75 -2.66 -21.18
N PHE A 71 9.70 -1.78 -20.19
CA PHE A 71 10.61 -1.83 -19.04
C PHE A 71 10.48 -3.14 -18.25
N MET A 72 9.25 -3.61 -17.99
CA MET A 72 9.02 -4.90 -17.32
C MET A 72 9.57 -6.08 -18.12
N PHE A 73 9.43 -6.04 -19.45
CA PHE A 73 10.01 -7.06 -20.34
C PHE A 73 11.54 -7.05 -20.27
N LEU A 74 12.15 -5.86 -20.39
CA LEU A 74 13.60 -5.69 -20.29
C LEU A 74 14.16 -6.16 -18.93
N VAL A 75 13.49 -5.82 -17.83
CA VAL A 75 13.85 -6.29 -16.48
C VAL A 75 13.76 -7.81 -16.39
N THR A 76 12.73 -8.43 -16.97
CA THR A 76 12.59 -9.88 -16.98
C THR A 76 13.71 -10.57 -17.76
N VAL A 77 14.06 -10.04 -18.93
CA VAL A 77 15.20 -10.53 -19.74
C VAL A 77 16.52 -10.37 -18.99
N ALA A 78 16.74 -9.21 -18.36
CA ALA A 78 17.93 -8.94 -17.54
C ALA A 78 18.02 -9.90 -16.34
N LEU A 79 16.93 -10.11 -15.60
CA LEU A 79 16.88 -11.07 -14.49
C LEU A 79 17.20 -12.50 -14.95
N LYS A 80 16.69 -12.92 -16.12
CA LYS A 80 16.99 -14.23 -16.68
C LYS A 80 18.44 -14.35 -17.11
N ALA A 81 19.01 -13.30 -17.71
CA ALA A 81 20.43 -13.25 -18.05
C ALA A 81 21.32 -13.32 -16.80
N SER A 82 20.97 -12.57 -15.75
CA SER A 82 21.68 -12.55 -14.46
C SER A 82 21.41 -13.78 -13.58
N SER A 83 20.46 -14.63 -13.95
CA SER A 83 20.07 -15.82 -13.16
C SER A 83 21.17 -16.85 -12.94
N ARG A 84 22.28 -16.74 -13.68
CA ARG A 84 23.49 -17.54 -13.49
C ARG A 84 24.39 -17.03 -12.37
N ASN A 85 24.30 -15.75 -12.02
CA ASN A 85 25.16 -15.09 -11.03
C ASN A 85 24.54 -15.05 -9.63
N PHE A 86 23.24 -15.37 -9.49
CA PHE A 86 22.58 -15.38 -8.20
C PHE A 86 22.81 -16.68 -7.44
N VAL A 87 22.99 -16.56 -6.12
CA VAL A 87 23.01 -17.71 -5.21
C VAL A 87 21.60 -18.27 -5.12
N LYS A 88 21.43 -19.53 -5.54
CA LYS A 88 20.15 -20.24 -5.51
C LYS A 88 20.12 -21.12 -4.27
N LEU A 89 19.28 -20.75 -3.30
CA LEU A 89 19.04 -21.61 -2.16
C LEU A 89 18.21 -22.82 -2.58
N PRO A 90 18.50 -24.02 -2.06
CA PRO A 90 17.60 -25.15 -2.22
C PRO A 90 16.23 -24.80 -1.63
N PRO A 91 15.13 -25.36 -2.18
CA PRO A 91 13.82 -25.18 -1.57
C PRO A 91 13.89 -25.65 -0.11
N PRO A 92 13.19 -24.98 0.82
CA PRO A 92 13.13 -25.44 2.20
C PRO A 92 12.66 -26.91 2.20
N ASN A 93 13.48 -27.81 2.77
CA ASN A 93 13.16 -29.23 2.99
C ASN A 93 12.08 -29.36 4.07
N GLN A 94 10.90 -28.81 3.81
CA GLN A 94 9.66 -29.26 4.43
C GLN A 94 8.74 -29.65 3.28
N SER A 95 9.19 -30.69 2.58
CA SER A 95 8.29 -31.44 1.73
C SER A 95 7.28 -32.08 2.68
N ILE A 96 5.99 -31.80 2.47
CA ILE A 96 4.85 -32.43 3.15
C ILE A 96 5.01 -33.97 3.22
N LYS A 97 5.84 -34.55 2.35
CA LYS A 97 6.29 -35.95 2.35
C LYS A 97 7.04 -36.40 3.61
N GLU A 98 7.90 -35.58 4.21
CA GLU A 98 8.59 -35.93 5.48
C GLU A 98 7.62 -35.89 6.66
N LEU A 99 6.69 -34.93 6.68
CA LEU A 99 5.60 -34.88 7.66
C LEU A 99 4.66 -36.11 7.57
N VAL A 100 4.52 -36.72 6.39
CA VAL A 100 3.74 -37.96 6.19
C VAL A 100 4.56 -39.21 6.55
N LEU A 101 5.87 -39.23 6.27
CA LEU A 101 6.73 -40.36 6.62
C LEU A 101 7.09 -40.42 8.11
N GLN A 102 7.11 -39.29 8.81
CA GLN A 102 7.32 -39.23 10.26
C GLN A 102 6.11 -39.75 11.06
N ASN A 103 4.95 -39.92 10.42
CA ASN A 103 3.78 -40.61 11.01
C ASN A 103 3.90 -42.15 10.99
N CYS A 104 4.96 -42.73 10.41
CA CYS A 104 5.15 -44.17 10.35
C CYS A 104 6.06 -44.76 11.44
N SER A 105 6.61 -43.97 12.37
CA SER A 105 7.43 -44.48 13.48
C SER A 105 6.99 -43.97 14.87
N CYS A 106 6.30 -44.86 15.58
CA CYS A 106 6.18 -45.04 17.03
C CYS A 106 5.77 -43.85 17.94
N GLY A 107 4.47 -43.84 18.30
CA GLY A 107 4.02 -44.19 19.66
C GLY A 107 4.09 -43.13 20.77
N GLU A 108 5.19 -42.39 20.92
CA GLU A 108 5.35 -41.42 22.03
C GLU A 108 5.15 -39.97 21.60
N ALA A 109 5.36 -39.65 20.31
CA ALA A 109 5.13 -38.30 19.76
C ALA A 109 3.63 -37.92 19.66
N GLN A 110 2.71 -38.88 19.74
CA GLN A 110 1.27 -38.64 19.57
C GLN A 110 0.69 -37.75 20.68
N LYS A 111 1.22 -37.84 21.90
CA LYS A 111 0.69 -37.10 23.06
C LYS A 111 1.10 -35.62 23.04
N ASP A 112 2.32 -35.33 22.57
CA ASP A 112 2.79 -33.95 22.39
C ASP A 112 2.24 -33.32 21.10
N LEU A 113 1.96 -34.12 20.07
CA LEU A 113 1.33 -33.65 18.84
C LEU A 113 -0.15 -33.32 19.05
N GLU A 114 -0.92 -34.05 19.85
CA GLU A 114 -2.32 -33.67 20.14
C GLU A 114 -2.42 -32.39 20.99
N ILE A 115 -1.50 -32.18 21.94
CA ILE A 115 -1.41 -30.94 22.73
C ILE A 115 -1.00 -29.76 21.83
N ASN A 116 -0.07 -29.96 20.89
CA ASN A 116 0.36 -28.95 19.92
C ASN A 116 -0.55 -28.81 18.69
N ALA A 117 -1.46 -29.75 18.41
CA ALA A 117 -2.46 -29.71 17.32
C ALA A 117 -3.83 -29.18 17.79
N ALA A 118 -4.05 -29.06 19.10
CA ALA A 118 -5.19 -28.34 19.67
C ALA A 118 -4.91 -26.81 19.83
N ALA A 119 -3.65 -26.41 19.99
CA ALA A 119 -3.20 -25.01 19.97
C ALA A 119 -3.46 -24.23 18.64
N PRO A 120 -3.31 -24.81 17.42
CA PRO A 120 -3.45 -24.11 16.15
C PRO A 120 -4.91 -23.80 15.81
N ARG A 121 -5.90 -24.61 16.21
CA ARG A 121 -7.33 -24.34 15.93
C ARG A 121 -7.85 -23.07 16.60
N LYS A 122 -7.35 -22.73 17.79
CA LYS A 122 -7.71 -21.48 18.49
C LYS A 122 -7.02 -20.26 17.87
N GLY A 123 -5.80 -20.44 17.36
CA GLY A 123 -5.06 -19.40 16.61
C GLY A 123 -5.69 -19.09 15.25
N ILE A 124 -6.08 -20.11 14.49
CA ILE A 124 -6.68 -19.97 13.15
C ILE A 124 -7.96 -19.12 13.19
N LYS A 125 -8.84 -19.32 14.18
CA LYS A 125 -10.04 -18.48 14.32
C LYS A 125 -9.69 -17.01 14.57
N LYS A 126 -8.69 -16.73 15.41
CA LYS A 126 -8.24 -15.36 15.70
C LYS A 126 -7.61 -14.71 14.46
N VAL A 127 -6.81 -15.46 13.71
CA VAL A 127 -6.21 -15.01 12.44
C VAL A 127 -7.28 -14.76 11.38
N LEU A 128 -8.27 -15.64 11.24
CA LEU A 128 -9.39 -15.44 10.29
C LEU A 128 -10.21 -14.20 10.62
N VAL A 129 -10.47 -13.94 11.91
CA VAL A 129 -11.15 -12.72 12.36
C VAL A 129 -10.29 -11.48 12.04
N PHE A 130 -8.99 -11.50 12.34
CA PHE A 130 -8.08 -10.40 12.01
C PHE A 130 -8.01 -10.13 10.50
N LEU A 131 -7.91 -11.19 9.67
CA LEU A 131 -7.92 -11.08 8.21
C LEU A 131 -9.21 -10.47 7.68
N SER A 132 -10.35 -10.78 8.30
CA SER A 132 -11.64 -10.20 7.88
C SER A 132 -11.68 -8.68 8.05
N PHE A 133 -11.12 -8.15 9.14
CA PHE A 133 -10.99 -6.69 9.36
C PHE A 133 -10.02 -6.05 8.35
N MET A 134 -8.90 -6.72 8.06
CA MET A 134 -7.96 -6.25 7.06
C MET A 134 -8.57 -6.22 5.65
N LEU A 135 -9.42 -7.18 5.29
CA LEU A 135 -10.12 -7.16 3.99
C LEU A 135 -11.00 -5.92 3.82
N ILE A 136 -11.69 -5.49 4.88
CA ILE A 136 -12.48 -4.26 4.85
C ILE A 136 -11.58 -3.04 4.67
N PHE A 137 -10.45 -2.98 5.39
CA PHE A 137 -9.45 -1.92 5.21
C PHE A 137 -8.96 -1.85 3.75
N TRP A 138 -8.65 -2.99 3.13
CA TRP A 138 -8.23 -3.04 1.73
C TRP A 138 -9.34 -2.65 0.75
N CYS A 139 -10.60 -2.93 1.08
CA CYS A 139 -11.76 -2.49 0.29
C CYS A 139 -11.85 -0.96 0.27
N GLU A 140 -11.73 -0.31 1.43
CA GLU A 140 -11.72 1.15 1.53
C GLU A 140 -10.47 1.75 0.86
N TYR A 141 -9.30 1.17 1.06
CA TYR A 141 -8.07 1.60 0.37
C TYR A 141 -8.23 1.55 -1.16
N GLY A 142 -8.89 0.51 -1.68
CA GLY A 142 -9.21 0.40 -3.10
C GLY A 142 -10.02 1.58 -3.65
N GLN A 143 -10.78 2.30 -2.81
CA GLN A 143 -11.60 3.43 -3.23
C GLN A 143 -10.78 4.67 -3.62
N LEU A 144 -9.54 4.81 -3.11
CA LEU A 144 -8.57 5.82 -3.57
C LEU A 144 -8.37 5.72 -5.09
N GLY A 145 -8.30 4.48 -5.58
CA GLY A 145 -8.11 4.10 -6.98
C GLY A 145 -9.25 4.48 -7.92
N SER A 146 -10.46 4.61 -7.38
CA SER A 146 -11.69 4.62 -8.14
C SER A 146 -12.57 5.82 -7.78
N ILE A 147 -13.29 5.78 -6.67
CA ILE A 147 -14.29 6.78 -6.30
C ILE A 147 -13.65 8.16 -6.09
N LEU A 148 -12.61 8.23 -5.26
CA LEU A 148 -11.93 9.51 -4.97
C LEU A 148 -11.25 10.09 -6.21
N PHE A 149 -10.70 9.22 -7.06
CA PHE A 149 -10.12 9.64 -8.33
C PHE A 149 -11.19 10.20 -9.28
N THR A 150 -12.31 9.50 -9.48
CA THR A 150 -13.39 10.00 -10.34
C THR A 150 -14.00 11.29 -9.79
N GLN A 151 -14.14 11.42 -8.47
CA GLN A 151 -14.58 12.64 -7.83
C GLN A 151 -13.62 13.80 -8.14
N SER A 152 -12.30 13.57 -8.14
CA SER A 152 -11.31 14.61 -8.45
C SER A 152 -11.40 15.16 -9.87
N LEU A 153 -11.93 14.38 -10.83
CA LEU A 153 -12.10 14.81 -12.22
C LEU A 153 -13.17 15.89 -12.39
N VAL A 154 -14.14 15.93 -11.46
CA VAL A 154 -15.31 16.83 -11.49
C VAL A 154 -15.22 17.95 -10.45
N LEU A 155 -14.05 18.11 -9.83
CA LEU A 155 -13.70 19.24 -8.96
C LEU A 155 -12.88 20.26 -9.76
N ASN A 156 -12.88 21.51 -9.29
CA ASN A 156 -12.13 22.60 -9.88
C ASN A 156 -10.62 22.37 -9.69
N LEU A 157 -9.94 22.17 -10.82
CA LEU A 157 -8.50 21.93 -10.92
C LEU A 157 -7.69 23.20 -11.22
N LYS A 158 -8.29 24.39 -11.15
CA LYS A 158 -7.56 25.65 -11.30
C LYS A 158 -6.92 26.02 -9.96
N LEU A 159 -5.60 26.08 -9.94
CA LEU A 159 -4.81 26.64 -8.85
C LEU A 159 -4.21 27.96 -9.35
N PHE A 160 -4.78 29.08 -8.91
CA PHE A 160 -4.48 30.40 -9.47
C PHE A 160 -4.61 30.39 -11.00
N SER A 161 -3.53 30.66 -11.73
CA SER A 161 -3.49 30.66 -13.20
C SER A 161 -3.14 29.31 -13.82
N PHE A 162 -2.80 28.30 -13.02
CA PHE A 162 -2.33 26.99 -13.50
C PHE A 162 -3.41 25.92 -13.39
N HIS A 163 -3.51 25.08 -14.42
CA HIS A 163 -4.39 23.91 -14.40
C HIS A 163 -3.60 22.70 -13.93
N ILE A 164 -3.95 22.17 -12.76
CA ILE A 164 -3.27 21.01 -12.17
C ILE A 164 -3.92 19.71 -12.66
N PRO A 165 -3.14 18.63 -12.85
CA PRO A 165 -3.71 17.34 -13.22
C PRO A 165 -4.54 16.77 -12.05
N SER A 166 -5.66 16.11 -12.34
CA SER A 166 -6.50 15.43 -11.34
C SER A 166 -5.76 14.37 -10.53
N THR A 167 -4.67 13.85 -11.08
CA THR A 167 -3.74 12.91 -10.42
C THR A 167 -3.10 13.50 -9.15
N ILE A 168 -3.16 14.82 -8.93
CA ILE A 168 -2.67 15.45 -7.69
C ILE A 168 -3.33 14.87 -6.43
N SER A 169 -4.53 14.30 -6.57
CA SER A 169 -5.27 13.69 -5.47
C SER A 169 -4.47 12.56 -4.81
N TYR A 170 -3.70 11.77 -5.59
CA TYR A 170 -2.81 10.75 -5.03
C TYR A 170 -1.61 11.33 -4.28
N LEU A 171 -1.14 12.53 -4.65
CA LEU A 171 -0.06 13.19 -3.93
C LEU A 171 -0.50 13.56 -2.51
N PHE A 172 -1.78 13.87 -2.29
CA PHE A 172 -2.28 14.13 -0.94
C PHE A 172 -2.09 12.91 -0.02
N ASN A 173 -2.33 11.69 -0.51
CA ASN A 173 -2.06 10.47 0.27
C ASN A 173 -0.57 10.32 0.60
N ILE A 174 0.30 10.49 -0.41
CA ILE A 174 1.75 10.35 -0.24
C ILE A 174 2.27 11.39 0.76
N ILE A 175 1.87 12.65 0.61
CA ILE A 175 2.23 13.74 1.52
C ILE A 175 1.72 13.44 2.94
N ALA A 176 0.48 12.96 3.07
CA ALA A 176 -0.08 12.56 4.35
C ALA A 176 0.80 11.49 5.02
N ILE A 177 1.12 10.39 4.34
CA ILE A 177 1.97 9.33 4.89
C ILE A 177 3.34 9.86 5.32
N VAL A 178 4.00 10.65 4.47
CA VAL A 178 5.33 11.23 4.75
C VAL A 178 5.31 12.10 6.00
N ILE A 179 4.23 12.85 6.24
CA ILE A 179 4.08 13.69 7.44
C ILE A 179 3.66 12.85 8.66
N LEU A 180 2.75 11.90 8.47
CA LEU A 180 2.13 11.14 9.56
C LEU A 180 3.07 10.10 10.17
N ILE A 181 3.97 9.49 9.40
CA ILE A 181 4.97 8.55 9.93
C ILE A 181 5.82 9.18 11.05
N PRO A 182 6.59 10.26 10.80
CA PRO A 182 7.40 10.87 11.85
C PRO A 182 6.54 11.48 12.96
N LEU A 183 5.35 11.99 12.64
CA LEU A 183 4.40 12.50 13.64
C LEU A 183 3.98 11.39 14.61
N PHE A 184 3.62 10.21 14.10
CA PHE A 184 3.20 9.11 14.95
C PHE A 184 4.34 8.56 15.78
N GLN A 185 5.51 8.39 15.17
CA GLN A 185 6.70 7.86 15.84
C GLN A 185 7.27 8.80 16.91
N LYS A 186 7.34 10.11 16.63
CA LYS A 186 7.99 11.08 17.53
C LYS A 186 7.02 11.79 18.47
N VAL A 187 5.73 11.84 18.14
CA VAL A 187 4.73 12.58 18.92
C VAL A 187 3.66 11.64 19.46
N LEU A 188 2.92 10.94 18.61
CA LEU A 188 1.76 10.14 19.05
C LEU A 188 2.15 9.02 20.02
N TYR A 189 3.10 8.16 19.66
CA TYR A 189 3.46 7.02 20.50
C TYR A 189 4.13 7.43 21.82
N PRO A 190 5.10 8.38 21.85
CA PRO A 190 5.64 8.89 23.12
C PRO A 190 4.57 9.54 23.99
N PHE A 191 3.61 10.26 23.40
CA PHE A 191 2.50 10.86 24.13
C PHE A 191 1.56 9.80 24.74
N LEU A 192 1.20 8.75 23.99
CA LEU A 192 0.41 7.64 24.51
C LEU A 192 1.13 6.90 25.65
N GLN A 193 2.45 6.76 25.55
CA GLN A 193 3.28 6.21 26.63
C GLN A 193 3.28 7.09 27.88
N GLN A 194 3.32 8.43 27.73
CA GLN A 194 3.18 9.35 28.86
C GLN A 194 1.83 9.21 29.56
N LEU A 195 0.77 8.91 28.80
CA LEU A 195 -0.56 8.63 29.33
C LEU A 195 -0.72 7.21 29.90
N LYS A 196 0.34 6.37 29.84
CA LYS A 196 0.30 4.95 30.22
C LYS A 196 -0.82 4.16 29.49
N ILE A 197 -1.10 4.55 28.25
CA ILE A 197 -2.06 3.85 27.38
C ILE A 197 -1.29 2.82 26.57
N ASP A 198 -1.60 1.54 26.80
CA ASP A 198 -1.05 0.44 26.02
C ASP A 198 -1.73 0.41 24.65
N PHE A 199 -1.11 1.08 23.67
CA PHE A 199 -1.65 1.14 22.32
C PHE A 199 -1.30 -0.12 21.53
N SER A 200 -2.12 -1.15 21.72
CA SER A 200 -1.90 -2.50 21.19
C SER A 200 -2.03 -2.56 19.66
N LEU A 201 -1.53 -3.65 19.07
CA LEU A 201 -1.68 -3.95 17.64
C LEU A 201 -3.15 -3.89 17.20
N LEU A 202 -4.06 -4.45 17.99
CA LEU A 202 -5.49 -4.47 17.65
C LEU A 202 -6.12 -3.08 17.76
N ASP A 203 -5.71 -2.27 18.74
CA ASP A 203 -6.21 -0.90 18.90
C ASP A 203 -5.77 0.00 17.74
N ARG A 204 -4.52 -0.14 17.29
CA ARG A 204 -4.00 0.59 16.12
C ARG A 204 -4.81 0.28 14.87
N VAL A 205 -5.05 -1.00 14.60
CA VAL A 205 -5.86 -1.44 13.45
C VAL A 205 -7.30 -0.93 13.56
N ALA A 206 -7.91 -1.01 14.76
CA ALA A 206 -9.27 -0.53 14.99
C ALA A 206 -9.39 0.99 14.77
N VAL A 207 -8.45 1.78 15.31
CA VAL A 207 -8.41 3.22 15.07
C VAL A 207 -8.20 3.53 13.59
N GLY A 208 -7.32 2.78 12.92
CA GLY A 208 -7.10 2.96 11.48
C GLY A 208 -8.35 2.72 10.65
N LEU A 209 -9.13 1.69 10.96
CA LEU A 209 -10.43 1.44 10.33
C LEU A 209 -11.43 2.57 10.59
N LEU A 210 -11.52 3.07 11.84
CA LEU A 210 -12.41 4.18 12.17
C LEU A 210 -12.06 5.46 11.41
N LEU A 211 -10.76 5.79 11.29
CA LEU A 211 -10.30 6.95 10.53
C LEU A 211 -10.64 6.83 9.04
N SER A 212 -10.49 5.65 8.45
CA SER A 212 -10.86 5.40 7.06
C SER A 212 -12.37 5.50 6.82
N THR A 213 -13.20 4.98 7.74
CA THR A 213 -14.66 5.17 7.69
C THR A 213 -15.04 6.66 7.76
N LEU A 214 -14.42 7.43 8.66
CA LEU A 214 -14.63 8.88 8.75
C LEU A 214 -14.21 9.61 7.46
N ALA A 215 -13.13 9.16 6.81
CA ALA A 215 -12.71 9.71 5.53
C ALA A 215 -13.72 9.47 4.42
N MET A 216 -14.31 8.27 4.36
CA MET A 216 -15.35 7.93 3.39
C MET A 216 -16.64 8.71 3.64
N PHE A 217 -17.04 8.87 4.91
CA PHE A 217 -18.18 9.69 5.26
C PHE A 217 -17.96 11.16 4.84
N TYR A 218 -16.80 11.73 5.17
CA TYR A 218 -16.42 13.07 4.74
C TYR A 218 -16.45 13.22 3.21
N SER A 219 -15.88 12.25 2.48
CA SER A 219 -15.92 12.23 1.00
C SER A 219 -17.35 12.21 0.46
N GLY A 220 -18.25 11.48 1.12
CA GLY A 220 -19.67 11.46 0.79
C GLY A 220 -20.34 12.82 1.00
N CYS A 221 -20.06 13.49 2.12
CA CYS A 221 -20.57 14.84 2.38
C CYS A 221 -20.09 15.85 1.32
N ILE A 222 -18.81 15.77 0.93
CA ILE A 222 -18.26 16.60 -0.13
C ILE A 222 -18.96 16.34 -1.46
N GLU A 223 -19.30 15.08 -1.77
CA GLU A 223 -20.02 14.77 -3.01
C GLU A 223 -21.44 15.34 -3.01
N VAL A 224 -22.15 15.25 -1.89
CA VAL A 224 -23.48 15.87 -1.73
C VAL A 224 -23.38 17.39 -1.93
N TYR A 225 -22.40 18.04 -1.31
CA TYR A 225 -22.19 19.47 -1.45
C TYR A 225 -21.78 19.88 -2.88
N ARG A 226 -20.97 19.06 -3.54
CA ARG A 226 -20.60 19.24 -4.96
C ARG A 226 -21.84 19.19 -5.84
N LEU A 227 -22.74 18.23 -5.62
CA LEU A 227 -23.99 18.10 -6.37
C LEU A 227 -24.93 19.30 -6.16
N THR A 228 -24.97 19.88 -4.94
CA THR A 228 -25.74 21.11 -4.71
C THR A 228 -25.20 22.28 -5.51
N LEU A 229 -23.87 22.45 -5.61
CA LEU A 229 -23.26 23.52 -6.41
C LEU A 229 -23.58 23.38 -7.90
N VAL A 230 -23.55 22.16 -8.43
CA VAL A 230 -23.93 21.89 -9.83
C VAL A 230 -25.40 22.23 -10.07
N ARG A 231 -26.30 21.85 -9.15
CA ARG A 231 -27.74 22.16 -9.23
C ARG A 231 -27.99 23.67 -9.24
N ASP A 232 -27.18 24.43 -8.50
CA ASP A 232 -27.26 25.89 -8.43
C ASP A 232 -26.59 26.59 -9.63
N GLY A 233 -26.10 25.83 -10.62
CA GLY A 233 -25.43 26.35 -11.81
C GLY A 233 -24.00 26.86 -11.56
N ARG A 234 -23.41 26.58 -10.39
CA ARG A 234 -22.03 26.95 -10.03
C ARG A 234 -21.04 25.94 -10.59
N VAL A 235 -20.79 26.04 -11.89
CA VAL A 235 -19.92 25.13 -12.62
C VAL A 235 -18.77 25.85 -13.33
N VAL A 236 -17.66 25.14 -13.50
CA VAL A 236 -16.45 25.58 -14.18
C VAL A 236 -16.14 24.58 -15.28
N ASN A 237 -16.13 25.05 -16.53
CA ASN A 237 -15.69 24.25 -17.66
C ASN A 237 -14.17 24.12 -17.65
N GLN A 238 -13.69 22.88 -17.72
CA GLN A 238 -12.27 22.54 -17.74
C GLN A 238 -11.98 21.37 -18.68
N PHE A 239 -10.73 21.27 -19.12
CA PHE A 239 -10.29 20.23 -20.06
C PHE A 239 -9.47 19.18 -19.32
N VAL A 240 -10.01 17.97 -19.17
CA VAL A 240 -9.42 16.88 -18.38
C VAL A 240 -9.40 15.61 -19.21
N GLY A 241 -8.22 14.97 -19.33
CA GLY A 241 -8.10 13.67 -20.00
C GLY A 241 -8.56 13.66 -21.46
N GLY A 242 -8.37 14.76 -22.18
CA GLY A 242 -8.78 14.88 -23.60
C GLY A 242 -10.25 15.23 -23.83
N ARG A 243 -11.01 15.58 -22.78
CA ARG A 243 -12.44 15.91 -22.88
C ARG A 243 -12.76 17.18 -22.09
N TRP A 244 -13.76 17.92 -22.57
CA TRP A 244 -14.36 19.01 -21.80
C TRP A 244 -15.27 18.42 -20.73
N VAL A 245 -15.06 18.82 -19.48
CA VAL A 245 -15.81 18.38 -18.31
C VAL A 245 -16.37 19.60 -17.59
N GLU A 246 -17.65 19.54 -17.28
CA GLU A 246 -18.32 20.51 -16.41
C GLU A 246 -18.05 20.12 -14.95
N ALA A 247 -17.09 20.82 -14.32
CA ALA A 247 -16.72 20.59 -12.93
C ALA A 247 -17.52 21.53 -12.01
N ALA A 248 -17.74 21.13 -10.76
CA ALA A 248 -18.29 22.06 -9.77
C ALA A 248 -17.27 23.15 -9.43
N ASP A 249 -17.72 24.36 -9.07
CA ASP A 249 -16.88 25.41 -8.51
C ASP A 249 -16.47 25.10 -7.05
N LEU A 250 -15.75 23.98 -6.90
CA LEU A 250 -15.26 23.44 -5.64
C LEU A 250 -13.85 22.93 -5.86
N SER A 251 -12.89 23.49 -5.12
CA SER A 251 -11.48 23.16 -5.30
C SER A 251 -11.17 21.71 -4.95
N VAL A 252 -10.31 21.06 -5.75
CA VAL A 252 -9.84 19.67 -5.51
C VAL A 252 -9.18 19.50 -4.14
N PHE A 253 -8.60 20.55 -3.56
CA PHE A 253 -7.96 20.51 -2.23
C PHE A 253 -8.94 20.20 -1.09
N VAL A 254 -10.26 20.32 -1.32
CA VAL A 254 -11.27 19.89 -0.35
C VAL A 254 -11.19 18.39 -0.04
N GLN A 255 -10.56 17.59 -0.90
CA GLN A 255 -10.33 16.17 -0.66
C GLN A 255 -9.17 15.90 0.31
N ALA A 256 -8.27 16.87 0.53
CA ALA A 256 -7.07 16.67 1.34
C ALA A 256 -7.36 16.08 2.74
N PRO A 257 -8.37 16.54 3.51
CA PRO A 257 -8.71 15.93 4.80
C PRO A 257 -9.04 14.44 4.71
N ALA A 258 -9.77 14.01 3.66
CA ALA A 258 -10.10 12.61 3.44
C ALA A 258 -8.83 11.78 3.21
N PHE A 259 -7.91 12.27 2.37
CA PHE A 259 -6.63 11.63 2.12
C PHE A 259 -5.72 11.58 3.35
N PHE A 260 -5.73 12.60 4.20
CA PHE A 260 -4.98 12.58 5.46
C PHE A 260 -5.53 11.55 6.45
N LEU A 261 -6.86 11.42 6.55
CA LEU A 261 -7.50 10.42 7.40
C LEU A 261 -7.22 9.00 6.89
N ILE A 262 -7.30 8.77 5.58
CA ILE A 262 -6.96 7.48 4.95
C ILE A 262 -5.47 7.17 5.17
N GLY A 263 -4.58 8.13 4.94
CA GLY A 263 -3.15 7.99 5.17
C GLY A 263 -2.82 7.68 6.63
N ALA A 264 -3.55 8.27 7.58
CA ALA A 264 -3.43 7.94 9.01
C ALA A 264 -3.87 6.50 9.29
N GLY A 265 -4.99 6.07 8.70
CA GLY A 265 -5.45 4.69 8.77
C GLY A 265 -4.44 3.70 8.19
N GLU A 266 -3.83 4.04 7.05
CA GLU A 266 -2.78 3.25 6.41
C GLU A 266 -1.54 3.12 7.28
N VAL A 267 -1.05 4.21 7.88
CA VAL A 267 0.09 4.14 8.78
C VAL A 267 -0.24 3.27 10.00
N LEU A 268 -1.41 3.44 10.62
CA LEU A 268 -1.79 2.65 11.81
C LEU A 268 -2.06 1.17 11.51
N ALA A 269 -2.64 0.84 10.35
CA ALA A 269 -2.98 -0.54 10.01
C ALA A 269 -1.80 -1.28 9.35
N CYS A 270 -1.14 -0.68 8.36
CA CYS A 270 -0.13 -1.34 7.53
C CYS A 270 1.26 -1.33 8.16
N VAL A 271 1.71 -0.23 8.77
CA VAL A 271 3.05 -0.21 9.42
C VAL A 271 3.05 -1.16 10.60
N THR A 272 1.98 -1.16 11.40
CA THR A 272 1.84 -2.09 12.51
C THR A 272 1.77 -3.55 12.03
N ALA A 273 1.12 -3.83 10.89
CA ALA A 273 1.14 -5.20 10.33
C ALA A 273 2.55 -5.66 9.92
N MET A 274 3.43 -4.74 9.52
CA MET A 274 4.83 -5.04 9.18
C MET A 274 5.76 -5.12 10.38
N GLU A 275 5.48 -4.41 11.48
CA GLU A 275 6.27 -4.46 12.72
C GLU A 275 6.15 -5.81 13.45
N TYR A 276 5.04 -6.52 13.26
CA TYR A 276 4.71 -7.75 14.00
C TYR A 276 4.59 -9.02 13.10
N GLY A 277 4.92 -8.93 11.81
CA GLY A 277 4.86 -10.03 10.84
C GLY A 277 6.23 -10.56 10.47
#